data_AF-A0A5N9GIV8-F1
#
_entry.id   AF-A0A5N9GIV8-F1
#
_cell.length_a   1.000
_cell.length_b   1.000
_cell.length_c   1.000
_cell.angle_alpha   90.00
_cell.angle_beta   90.00
_cell.angle_gamma   90.00
#
_symmetry.space_group_name_H-M   'P 1'
#
loop_
_entity.id
_entity.type
_entity.pdbx_description
1 polymer ?
#
loop_
_entity_poly.entity_id
_entity_poly.type
_entity_poly.pdbx_seq_one_letter_code
_entity_poly.pdbx_strand_id
1 'polypeptide(L)'
;MSIKVLETEGSYGRFAVEPLERGFGITLGNPIRRVLLGGIPGATVTWVRIDGVLHEYATVPHMRDDVMGLIQRVKLIRLKPLTEWPGRMHLDVTGPGEV
;
A
#
# COMPACT_ATOMS: atom_id res chain seq x y z
N MET A 1 -13.98 -11.75 -28.08
CA MET A 1 -13.36 -11.65 -26.74
C MET A 1 -14.30 -10.84 -25.86
N SER A 2 -14.75 -11.39 -24.74
CA SER A 2 -15.61 -10.74 -23.75
C SER A 2 -14.96 -10.79 -22.38
N ILE A 3 -15.20 -9.76 -21.56
CA ILE A 3 -14.77 -9.72 -20.15
C ILE A 3 -16.01 -9.98 -19.29
N LYS A 4 -15.92 -10.97 -18.41
CA LYS A 4 -16.96 -11.30 -17.43
C LYS A 4 -16.44 -11.01 -16.03
N VAL A 5 -17.24 -10.32 -15.23
CA VAL A 5 -16.99 -10.18 -13.80
C VAL A 5 -17.52 -11.43 -13.12
N LEU A 6 -16.65 -12.16 -12.43
CA LEU A 6 -17.03 -13.39 -11.71
C LEU A 6 -17.39 -13.07 -10.26
N GLU A 7 -16.57 -12.26 -9.60
CA GLU A 7 -16.76 -11.85 -8.20
C GLU A 7 -16.28 -10.43 -8.00
N THR A 8 -16.92 -9.70 -7.08
CA THR A 8 -16.46 -8.41 -6.58
C THR A 8 -16.89 -8.29 -5.12
N GLU A 9 -15.91 -8.25 -4.22
CA GLU A 9 -16.13 -8.16 -2.78
C GLU A 9 -15.09 -7.22 -2.17
N GLY A 10 -15.53 -6.06 -1.67
CA GLY A 10 -14.65 -5.07 -1.07
C GLY A 10 -13.49 -4.67 -1.99
N SER A 11 -12.26 -5.04 -1.60
CA SER A 11 -11.04 -4.80 -2.37
C SER A 11 -10.61 -5.95 -3.30
N TYR A 12 -11.41 -7.01 -3.40
CA TYR A 12 -11.15 -8.17 -4.26
C TYR A 12 -12.07 -8.17 -5.49
N GLY A 13 -11.51 -8.49 -6.65
CA GLY A 13 -12.25 -8.64 -7.89
C GLY A 13 -11.68 -9.77 -8.74
N ARG A 14 -12.55 -10.62 -9.29
CA ARG A 14 -12.18 -11.75 -10.17
C ARG A 14 -12.80 -11.56 -11.54
N PHE A 15 -11.96 -11.55 -12.58
CA PHE A 15 -12.35 -11.30 -13.96
C PHE A 15 -11.97 -12.49 -14.84
N ALA A 16 -12.87 -12.88 -15.74
CA ALA A 16 -12.62 -13.88 -16.78
C ALA A 16 -12.64 -13.21 -18.15
N VAL A 17 -11.72 -13.64 -19.02
CA VAL A 17 -11.60 -13.13 -20.38
C VAL A 17 -11.63 -14.30 -21.35
N GLU A 18 -12.69 -14.36 -22.16
CA GLU A 18 -12.93 -15.49 -23.06
C GLU A 18 -13.79 -15.11 -24.29
N PRO A 19 -13.68 -15.86 -25.40
CA PRO A 19 -12.65 -16.85 -25.70
C PRO A 19 -11.32 -16.19 -26.06
N LEU A 20 -10.22 -16.92 -25.84
CA LEU A 20 -8.87 -16.54 -26.26
C LEU A 20 -8.25 -17.68 -27.06
N GLU A 21 -7.46 -17.33 -28.07
CA GLU A 21 -6.66 -18.31 -28.79
C GLU A 21 -5.61 -18.95 -27.86
N ARG A 22 -5.21 -20.18 -28.19
CA ARG A 22 -4.19 -20.90 -27.41
C ARG A 22 -2.92 -20.05 -27.35
N GLY A 23 -2.44 -19.79 -26.14
CA GLY A 23 -1.24 -18.98 -25.89
C GLY A 23 -1.52 -17.50 -25.58
N PHE A 24 -2.67 -16.94 -26.00
CA PHE A 24 -2.99 -15.53 -25.75
C PHE A 24 -3.28 -15.19 -24.29
N GLY A 25 -3.64 -16.18 -23.47
CA GLY A 25 -3.84 -15.99 -22.03
C GLY A 25 -2.60 -15.40 -21.33
N ILE A 26 -1.40 -15.89 -21.68
CA ILE A 26 -0.13 -15.37 -21.12
C ILE A 26 0.23 -14.03 -21.79
N THR A 27 0.03 -13.92 -23.11
CA THR A 27 0.29 -12.70 -23.89
C THR A 27 -0.48 -11.50 -23.34
N LEU A 28 -1.71 -11.69 -22.85
CA LEU A 28 -2.51 -10.64 -22.21
C LEU A 28 -2.28 -10.57 -20.70
N GLY A 29 -2.26 -11.71 -20.02
CA GLY A 29 -2.19 -11.78 -18.56
C GLY A 29 -0.91 -11.19 -17.95
N ASN A 30 0.25 -11.46 -18.56
CA ASN A 30 1.52 -10.98 -18.03
C ASN A 30 1.65 -9.44 -18.11
N PRO A 31 1.37 -8.79 -19.25
CA PRO A 31 1.34 -7.33 -19.30
C PRO A 31 0.32 -6.71 -18.35
N ILE A 32 -0.90 -7.25 -18.27
CA ILE A 32 -1.94 -6.75 -17.35
C ILE A 32 -1.43 -6.81 -15.91
N ARG A 33 -0.86 -7.94 -15.47
CA ARG A 33 -0.27 -8.08 -14.14
C ARG A 33 0.82 -7.03 -13.87
N ARG A 34 1.70 -6.76 -14.84
CA ARG A 34 2.76 -5.74 -14.69
C ARG A 34 2.19 -4.33 -14.55
N VAL A 35 1.19 -3.99 -15.37
CA VAL A 35 0.52 -2.68 -15.31
C VAL A 35 -0.22 -2.52 -13.98
N LEU A 36 -0.93 -3.55 -13.51
CA LEU A 36 -1.65 -3.50 -12.25
C LEU A 36 -0.72 -3.38 -11.03
N LEU A 37 0.48 -3.99 -11.08
CA LEU A 37 1.42 -3.96 -9.96
C LEU A 37 2.30 -2.71 -9.90
N GLY A 38 2.62 -2.09 -11.05
CA GLY A 38 3.60 -0.99 -11.08
C GLY A 38 3.25 0.18 -11.99
N GLY A 39 2.18 0.09 -12.77
CA GLY A 39 1.74 1.17 -13.66
C GLY A 39 0.63 2.05 -13.07
N ILE A 40 0.05 1.66 -11.93
CA ILE A 40 -0.99 2.44 -11.27
C ILE A 40 -0.32 3.48 -10.36
N PRO A 41 -0.54 4.79 -10.57
CA PRO A 41 -0.01 5.81 -9.69
C PRO A 41 -0.65 5.72 -8.30
N GLY A 42 0.13 6.00 -7.27
CA GLY A 42 -0.32 5.96 -5.88
C GLY A 42 0.60 6.77 -4.98
N ALA A 43 0.19 6.94 -3.72
CA ALA A 43 0.99 7.62 -2.71
C ALA A 43 1.37 6.64 -1.60
N THR A 44 2.60 6.80 -1.09
CA THR A 44 3.11 6.05 0.05
C THR A 44 4.02 6.93 0.90
N VAL A 45 4.24 6.55 2.15
CA VAL A 45 5.18 7.24 3.04
C VAL A 45 6.60 6.90 2.62
N THR A 46 7.39 7.93 2.30
CA THR A 46 8.77 7.77 1.79
C THR A 46 9.82 7.81 2.89
N TRP A 47 9.59 8.58 3.95
CA TRP A 47 10.45 8.65 5.13
C TRP A 47 9.63 9.04 6.37
N VAL A 48 10.17 8.76 7.55
CA VAL A 48 9.60 9.14 8.84
C VAL A 48 10.71 9.73 9.70
N ARG A 49 10.40 10.77 10.47
CA ARG A 49 11.27 11.28 11.53
C ARG A 49 10.51 11.16 12.84
N ILE A 50 11.12 10.49 13.81
CA ILE A 50 10.57 10.29 15.14
C ILE A 50 11.46 11.06 16.10
N ASP A 51 10.86 11.94 16.91
CA ASP A 51 11.61 12.78 17.82
C ASP A 51 12.23 11.93 18.94
N GLY A 52 13.51 12.18 19.25
CA GLY A 52 14.26 11.42 20.26
C GLY A 52 14.77 10.04 19.81
N VAL A 53 14.51 9.62 18.56
CA VAL A 53 14.99 8.35 18.00
C VAL A 53 16.13 8.58 17.03
N LEU A 54 17.26 7.90 17.26
CA LEU A 54 18.44 8.00 16.41
C LEU A 54 18.46 6.97 15.26
N HIS A 55 17.92 5.78 15.47
CA HIS A 55 17.96 4.67 14.51
C HIS A 55 16.75 3.75 14.62
N GLU A 56 16.50 2.92 13.59
CA GLU A 56 15.31 2.08 13.54
C GLU A 56 15.23 0.98 14.63
N TYR A 57 16.36 0.59 15.23
CA TYR A 57 16.41 -0.44 16.28
C TYR A 57 16.11 0.08 17.69
N ALA A 58 15.76 1.36 17.83
CA ALA A 58 15.50 1.95 19.13
C ALA A 58 14.11 1.57 19.65
N THR A 59 13.94 1.65 20.96
CA THR A 59 12.63 1.61 21.61
C THR A 59 12.22 3.02 22.01
N VAL A 60 10.92 3.31 21.96
CA VAL A 60 10.37 4.60 22.42
C VAL A 60 9.76 4.39 23.80
N PRO A 61 10.16 5.16 24.83
CA PRO A 61 9.54 5.08 26.14
C PRO A 61 8.02 5.23 26.05
N HIS A 62 7.28 4.41 26.80
CA HIS A 62 5.82 4.40 26.85
C HIS A 62 5.10 3.95 25.56
N MET A 63 5.83 3.52 24.53
CA MET A 63 5.25 2.85 23.36
C MET A 63 5.33 1.33 23.53
N ARG A 64 4.25 0.62 23.18
CA ARG A 64 4.21 -0.85 23.23
C ARG A 64 5.10 -1.49 22.16
N ASP A 65 5.10 -0.90 20.96
CA ASP A 65 5.89 -1.38 19.83
C ASP A 65 7.28 -0.74 19.82
N ASP A 66 8.23 -1.40 19.16
CA ASP A 66 9.52 -0.79 18.84
C ASP A 66 9.42 0.07 17.57
N VAL A 67 10.49 0.81 17.26
CA VAL A 67 10.51 1.68 16.08
C VAL A 67 10.37 0.89 14.78
N MET A 68 10.94 -0.32 14.70
CA MET A 68 10.77 -1.21 13.54
C MET A 68 9.30 -1.59 13.31
N GLY A 69 8.59 -1.99 14.36
CA GLY A 69 7.17 -2.30 14.32
C GLY A 69 6.33 -1.11 13.89
N LEU A 70 6.64 0.08 14.41
CA LEU A 70 6.02 1.33 13.97
C LEU A 70 6.24 1.59 12.48
N ILE A 71 7.48 1.46 11.98
CA ILE A 71 7.80 1.64 10.56
C ILE A 71 6.99 0.67 9.68
N GLN A 72 6.82 -0.59 10.09
CA GLN A 72 6.02 -1.55 9.34
C GLN A 72 4.54 -1.15 9.30
N ARG A 73 3.97 -0.67 10.41
CA ARG A 73 2.59 -0.16 10.43
C ARG A 73 2.42 1.07 9.55
N VAL A 74 3.39 1.99 9.59
CA VAL A 74 3.38 3.19 8.73
C VAL A 74 3.36 2.81 7.24
N LYS A 75 4.07 1.77 6.83
CA LYS A 75 4.05 1.26 5.43
C LYS A 75 2.68 0.73 4.99
N LEU A 76 1.82 0.33 5.93
CA LEU A 76 0.48 -0.18 5.63
C LEU A 76 -0.56 0.94 5.48
N ILE A 77 -0.21 2.19 5.80
CA ILE A 77 -1.10 3.34 5.66
C ILE A 77 -1.45 3.52 4.18
N ARG A 78 -2.76 3.48 3.88
CA ARG A 78 -3.27 3.71 2.54
C ARG A 78 -3.55 5.19 2.35
N LEU A 79 -2.77 5.84 1.48
CA LEU A 79 -2.91 7.25 1.17
C LEU A 79 -3.62 7.44 -0.18
N LYS A 80 -4.55 8.40 -0.22
CA LYS A 80 -5.12 8.90 -1.47
C LYS A 80 -4.50 10.27 -1.77
N PRO A 81 -3.63 10.40 -2.78
CA PRO A 81 -3.06 11.69 -3.13
C PRO A 81 -4.16 12.64 -3.64
N LEU A 82 -4.16 13.86 -3.14
CA LEU A 82 -4.97 14.96 -3.68
C LEU A 82 -4.18 15.80 -4.70
N THR A 83 -2.86 15.65 -4.69
CA THR A 83 -1.90 16.36 -5.55
C THR A 83 -0.74 15.42 -5.89
N GLU A 84 -0.04 15.69 -6.99
CA GLU A 84 1.19 14.98 -7.39
C GLU A 84 2.44 15.41 -6.58
N TRP A 85 2.30 16.41 -5.71
CA TRP A 85 3.41 16.96 -4.91
C TRP A 85 3.58 16.22 -3.57
N PRO A 86 4.82 16.04 -3.09
CA PRO A 86 5.07 15.50 -1.76
C PRO A 86 4.46 16.36 -0.66
N GLY A 87 3.73 15.73 0.26
CA GLY A 87 3.23 16.35 1.48
C GLY A 87 4.00 15.89 2.73
N ARG A 88 3.85 16.62 3.83
CA ARG A 88 4.33 16.20 5.16
C ARG A 88 3.14 16.06 6.10
N MET A 89 3.08 14.96 6.83
CA MET A 89 2.10 14.73 7.90
C MET A 89 2.81 14.83 9.26
N HIS A 90 2.09 15.31 10.26
CA HIS A 90 2.57 15.38 11.64
C HIS A 90 1.58 14.65 12.54
N LEU A 91 2.10 13.85 13.47
CA LEU A 91 1.35 13.15 14.48
C LEU A 91 1.94 13.51 15.83
N ASP A 92 1.10 14.05 16.71
CA ASP A 92 1.44 14.37 18.09
C ASP A 92 0.32 13.81 18.97
N VAL A 93 0.68 12.93 19.89
CA VAL A 93 -0.26 12.25 20.78
C VAL A 93 0.29 12.29 22.19
N THR A 94 -0.56 12.67 23.13
CA THR A 94 -0.27 12.70 24.56
C THR A 94 -1.32 11.92 25.33
N GLY A 95 -0.89 11.12 26.31
CA GLY A 95 -1.75 10.30 27.16
C GLY A 95 -1.87 8.85 26.67
N PRO A 96 -2.51 7.98 27.47
CA PRO A 96 -2.70 6.58 27.13
C PRO A 96 -3.80 6.41 26.07
N GLY A 97 -3.53 5.60 25.04
CA GLY A 97 -4.49 5.31 23.97
C GLY A 97 -3.86 4.49 22.85
N GLU A 98 -4.71 3.98 21.96
CA GLU A 98 -4.28 3.39 20.69
C GLU A 98 -4.25 4.47 19.61
N VAL A 99 -3.21 4.44 18.77
CA VAL A 99 -2.91 5.43 17.73
C VAL A 99 -2.67 4.74 16.41
#